data_AF-A0A091N3E4-F1
#
_entry.id   AF-A0A091N3E4-F1
#
_cell.length_a   1.000
_cell.length_b   1.000
_cell.length_c   1.000
_cell.angle_alpha   90.00
_cell.angle_beta   90.00
_cell.angle_gamma   90.00
#
_symmetry.space_group_name_H-M   'P 1'
#
loop_
_entity.id
_entity.type
_entity.pdbx_description
1 polymer ?
#
loop_
_entity_poly.entity_id
_entity_poly.type
_entity_poly.pdbx_seq_one_letter_code
_entity_poly.pdbx_strand_id
1 'polypeptide(L)'
;QAIRIIRTVLEKYGTYESFEVATGGRLLSKCQIWSVIRKYMQKEGCTGEVVVQLTDDLLSQAVMMVEDSRPTLAINLAGARQHWLEGMLRHEIGTHYIRGVNNTRQPWHSSEGRKQYSLKPANPTEEGLASLHSVLFRKQPFLWRGGPPHFANLEQYVQDAGVRWEYCVRAKRGQTDTSQPG
;
A
#
# COMPACT_ATOMS: atom_id res chain seq x y z
N GLN A 1 19.04 -12.63 0.69
CA GLN A 1 17.78 -13.09 1.33
C GLN A 1 16.55 -12.92 0.42
N ALA A 2 16.30 -11.73 -0.16
CA ALA A 2 15.15 -11.48 -1.06
C ALA A 2 15.07 -12.42 -2.29
N ILE A 3 16.20 -12.69 -2.95
CA ILE A 3 16.27 -13.64 -4.10
C ILE A 3 15.80 -15.04 -3.70
N ARG A 4 16.14 -15.50 -2.48
CA ARG A 4 15.70 -16.81 -2.00
C ARG A 4 14.18 -16.86 -1.81
N ILE A 5 13.60 -15.78 -1.27
CA ILE A 5 12.15 -15.69 -1.05
C ILE A 5 11.40 -15.75 -2.39
N ILE A 6 11.80 -14.97 -3.38
CA ILE A 6 11.13 -14.97 -4.69
C ILE A 6 11.29 -16.31 -5.40
N ARG A 7 12.47 -16.95 -5.34
CA ARG A 7 12.67 -18.30 -5.90
C ARG A 7 11.76 -19.33 -5.24
N THR A 8 11.66 -19.35 -3.91
CA THR A 8 10.75 -20.27 -3.21
C THR A 8 9.27 -20.03 -3.56
N VAL A 9 8.88 -18.78 -3.82
CA VAL A 9 7.52 -18.49 -4.32
C VAL A 9 7.34 -19.04 -5.74
N LEU A 10 8.30 -18.83 -6.63
CA LEU A 10 8.22 -19.34 -8.00
C LEU A 10 8.24 -20.87 -8.04
N GLU A 11 9.03 -21.53 -7.20
CA GLU A 11 9.02 -22.99 -7.04
C GLU A 11 7.65 -23.51 -6.60
N LYS A 12 6.97 -22.79 -5.70
CA LYS A 12 5.66 -23.19 -5.16
C LYS A 12 4.49 -22.89 -6.10
N TYR A 13 4.53 -21.79 -6.84
CA TYR A 13 3.40 -21.28 -7.62
C TYR A 13 3.63 -21.29 -9.13
N GLY A 14 4.82 -21.67 -9.60
CA GLY A 14 5.21 -21.66 -11.01
C GLY A 14 5.61 -20.27 -11.51
N THR A 15 4.70 -19.30 -11.40
CA THR A 15 4.94 -17.90 -11.82
C THR A 15 4.51 -16.89 -10.76
N TYR A 16 5.00 -15.66 -10.87
CA TYR A 16 4.60 -14.58 -9.99
C TYR A 16 3.09 -14.27 -10.12
N GLU A 17 2.58 -14.28 -11.34
CA GLU A 17 1.16 -14.03 -11.65
C GLU A 17 0.27 -15.12 -11.07
N SER A 18 0.71 -16.38 -11.14
CA SER A 18 0.01 -17.51 -10.50
C SER A 18 -0.01 -17.35 -8.97
N PHE A 19 1.06 -16.83 -8.37
CA PHE A 19 1.08 -16.46 -6.96
C PHE A 19 0.08 -15.34 -6.64
N GLU A 20 0.00 -14.28 -7.45
CA GLU A 20 -0.97 -13.18 -7.24
C GLU A 20 -2.41 -13.67 -7.33
N VAL A 21 -2.72 -14.54 -8.29
CA VAL A 21 -4.06 -15.15 -8.42
C VAL A 21 -4.35 -16.05 -7.22
N ALA A 22 -3.42 -16.94 -6.85
CA ALA A 22 -3.62 -17.91 -5.78
C ALA A 22 -3.77 -17.26 -4.40
N THR A 23 -3.06 -16.16 -4.14
CA THR A 23 -3.06 -15.50 -2.83
C THR A 23 -3.93 -14.26 -2.75
N GLY A 24 -4.18 -13.58 -3.87
CA GLY A 24 -5.09 -12.44 -3.99
C GLY A 24 -6.53 -12.84 -4.25
N GLY A 25 -6.75 -14.01 -4.86
CA GLY A 25 -8.06 -14.43 -5.32
C GLY A 25 -8.50 -13.66 -6.57
N ARG A 26 -9.78 -13.79 -6.88
CA ARG A 26 -10.37 -13.14 -8.06
C ARG A 26 -10.44 -11.63 -7.92
N LEU A 27 -10.46 -10.94 -9.06
CA LEU A 27 -10.81 -9.53 -9.14
C LEU A 27 -12.26 -9.32 -8.68
N LEU A 28 -12.48 -8.20 -8.01
CA LEU A 28 -13.77 -7.81 -7.49
C LEU A 28 -14.48 -6.85 -8.47
N SER A 29 -15.80 -6.98 -8.55
CA SER A 29 -16.64 -5.96 -9.21
C SER A 29 -16.70 -4.68 -8.37
N LYS A 30 -17.04 -3.55 -9.01
CA LYS A 30 -17.26 -2.26 -8.31
C LYS A 30 -18.18 -2.40 -7.09
N CYS A 31 -19.29 -3.13 -7.22
CA CYS A 31 -20.23 -3.38 -6.12
C CYS A 31 -19.59 -4.13 -4.95
N GLN A 32 -18.75 -5.13 -5.24
CA GLN A 32 -18.04 -5.89 -4.21
C GLN A 32 -16.97 -5.04 -3.52
N ILE A 33 -16.23 -4.25 -4.28
CA ILE A 33 -15.23 -3.32 -3.75
C ILE A 33 -15.89 -2.35 -2.78
N TRP A 34 -16.99 -1.71 -3.19
CA TRP A 34 -17.76 -0.82 -2.33
C TRP A 34 -18.29 -1.49 -1.07
N SER A 35 -18.74 -2.74 -1.16
CA SER A 35 -19.19 -3.50 0.00
C SER A 35 -18.07 -3.72 1.03
N VAL A 36 -16.85 -4.04 0.56
CA VAL A 36 -15.70 -4.23 1.44
C VAL A 36 -15.29 -2.90 2.08
N ILE A 37 -15.25 -1.81 1.29
CA ILE A 37 -14.89 -0.47 1.76
C ILE A 37 -15.84 0.01 2.84
N ARG A 38 -17.16 -0.07 2.60
CA ARG A 38 -18.16 0.34 3.60
C ARG A 38 -18.02 -0.45 4.90
N LYS A 39 -17.86 -1.77 4.80
CA LYS A 39 -17.66 -2.63 5.97
C LYS A 39 -16.39 -2.25 6.74
N TYR A 40 -15.31 -1.96 6.03
CA TYR A 40 -14.04 -1.56 6.63
C TYR A 40 -14.15 -0.20 7.33
N MET A 41 -14.69 0.82 6.66
CA MET A 41 -14.88 2.16 7.24
C MET A 41 -15.83 2.15 8.43
N GLN A 42 -16.88 1.33 8.40
CA GLN A 42 -17.76 1.14 9.54
C GLN A 42 -17.01 0.54 10.73
N LYS A 43 -16.20 -0.50 10.48
CA LYS A 43 -15.39 -1.14 11.52
C LYS A 43 -14.39 -0.19 12.15
N GLU A 44 -13.72 0.64 11.34
CA GLU A 44 -12.72 1.61 11.83
C GLU A 44 -13.36 2.91 12.36
N GLY A 45 -14.69 3.04 12.26
CA GLY A 45 -15.42 4.20 12.78
C GLY A 45 -15.26 5.48 11.97
N CYS A 46 -14.81 5.41 10.71
CA CYS A 46 -14.53 6.58 9.85
C CYS A 46 -15.47 6.73 8.65
N THR A 47 -16.71 6.22 8.79
CA THR A 47 -17.69 6.24 7.68
C THR A 47 -18.03 7.68 7.30
N GLY A 48 -17.84 8.01 6.01
CA GLY A 48 -18.13 9.34 5.46
C GLY A 48 -17.01 10.36 5.64
N GLU A 49 -15.92 10.01 6.33
CA GLU A 49 -14.78 10.92 6.53
C GLU A 49 -13.77 10.89 5.37
N VAL A 50 -13.74 9.80 4.62
CA VAL A 50 -12.85 9.59 3.47
C VAL A 50 -13.69 9.44 2.20
N VAL A 51 -13.43 10.30 1.21
CA VAL A 51 -14.00 10.19 -0.13
C VAL A 51 -13.31 9.03 -0.86
N VAL A 52 -14.06 8.18 -1.54
CA VAL A 52 -13.49 7.04 -2.26
C VAL A 52 -13.79 7.16 -3.74
N GLN A 53 -12.75 6.99 -4.55
CA GLN A 53 -12.82 6.99 -6.00
C GLN A 53 -12.29 5.65 -6.52
N LEU A 54 -13.04 5.03 -7.43
CA LEU A 54 -12.61 3.82 -8.13
C LEU A 54 -12.22 4.20 -9.55
N THR A 55 -11.00 3.87 -9.96
CA THR A 55 -10.45 4.27 -11.26
C THR A 55 -9.65 3.12 -11.89
N ASP A 56 -9.45 3.18 -13.20
CA ASP A 56 -8.50 2.32 -13.93
C ASP A 56 -7.20 3.08 -14.27
N ASP A 57 -7.18 4.41 -14.07
CA ASP A 57 -6.10 5.31 -14.49
C ASP A 57 -5.12 5.63 -13.34
N LEU A 58 -4.86 4.65 -12.48
CA LEU A 58 -3.95 4.81 -11.35
C LEU A 58 -2.77 3.86 -11.51
N LEU A 59 -1.55 4.42 -11.58
CA LEU A 59 -0.32 3.61 -11.62
C LEU A 59 -0.09 2.80 -10.34
N SER A 60 -0.71 3.22 -9.24
CA SER A 60 -0.71 2.48 -7.98
C SER A 60 -1.95 1.64 -7.76
N GLN A 61 -1.85 0.71 -6.82
CA GLN A 61 -2.99 -0.12 -6.42
C GLN A 61 -4.04 0.72 -5.68
N ALA A 62 -3.56 1.66 -4.87
CA ALA A 62 -4.34 2.74 -4.29
C ALA A 62 -3.41 3.92 -3.93
N VAL A 63 -4.02 5.05 -3.59
CA VAL A 63 -3.34 6.19 -2.98
C VAL A 63 -4.29 6.93 -2.04
N MET A 64 -3.80 7.26 -0.85
CA MET A 64 -4.43 8.21 0.07
C MET A 64 -3.84 9.61 -0.14
N MET A 65 -4.72 10.60 -0.35
CA MET A 65 -4.35 11.99 -0.58
C MET A 65 -5.35 12.94 0.08
N VAL A 66 -5.06 14.24 0.04
CA VAL A 66 -6.00 15.28 0.47
C VAL A 66 -6.35 16.14 -0.74
N GLU A 67 -7.60 16.09 -1.18
CA GLU A 67 -8.14 16.90 -2.27
C GLU A 67 -9.21 17.83 -1.73
N ASP A 68 -9.11 19.14 -2.01
CA ASP A 68 -10.05 20.16 -1.52
C ASP A 68 -10.32 20.04 -0.01
N SER A 69 -9.25 19.88 0.77
CA SER A 69 -9.28 19.68 2.23
C SER A 69 -10.04 18.43 2.70
N ARG A 70 -10.35 17.49 1.81
CA ARG A 70 -10.98 16.21 2.12
C ARG A 70 -10.01 15.05 1.92
N PRO A 71 -9.91 14.11 2.86
CA PRO A 71 -9.19 12.86 2.65
C PRO A 71 -9.85 12.09 1.50
N THR A 72 -9.08 11.77 0.47
CA THR A 72 -9.53 11.03 -0.72
C THR A 72 -8.68 9.78 -0.90
N LEU A 73 -9.35 8.65 -1.05
CA LEU A 73 -8.77 7.35 -1.39
C LEU A 73 -9.14 7.00 -2.84
N ALA A 74 -8.15 6.98 -3.72
CA ALA A 74 -8.30 6.43 -5.06
C ALA A 74 -7.83 4.97 -5.08
N ILE A 75 -8.64 4.07 -5.67
CA ILE A 75 -8.33 2.64 -5.77
C ILE A 75 -8.34 2.22 -7.24
N ASN A 76 -7.28 1.53 -7.66
CA ASN A 76 -7.22 0.90 -8.97
C ASN A 76 -8.07 -0.38 -9.01
N LEU A 77 -9.03 -0.42 -9.93
CA LEU A 77 -9.91 -1.56 -10.15
C LEU A 77 -9.16 -2.83 -10.57
N ALA A 78 -8.10 -2.70 -11.38
CA ALA A 78 -7.25 -3.82 -11.81
C ALA A 78 -6.47 -4.46 -10.64
N GLY A 79 -6.31 -3.74 -9.54
CA GLY A 79 -5.64 -4.19 -8.32
C GLY A 79 -6.54 -4.80 -7.25
N ALA A 80 -7.86 -4.60 -7.36
CA ALA A 80 -8.80 -4.89 -6.28
C ALA A 80 -9.17 -6.37 -6.22
N ARG A 81 -8.34 -7.16 -5.53
CA ARG A 81 -8.53 -8.62 -5.36
C ARG A 81 -9.17 -9.00 -4.03
N GLN A 82 -9.98 -10.05 -4.05
CA GLN A 82 -10.80 -10.53 -2.93
C GLN A 82 -10.06 -10.65 -1.58
N HIS A 83 -8.86 -11.22 -1.58
CA HIS A 83 -8.10 -11.48 -0.36
C HIS A 83 -7.08 -10.38 -0.02
N TRP A 84 -6.91 -9.39 -0.89
CA TRP A 84 -5.91 -8.32 -0.73
C TRP A 84 -6.52 -6.96 -0.45
N LEU A 85 -7.75 -6.70 -0.90
CA LEU A 85 -8.40 -5.39 -0.78
C LEU A 85 -8.44 -4.89 0.67
N GLU A 86 -8.76 -5.75 1.65
CA GLU A 86 -8.78 -5.31 3.06
C GLU A 86 -7.38 -4.97 3.59
N GLY A 87 -6.33 -5.61 3.08
CA GLY A 87 -4.94 -5.22 3.39
C GLY A 87 -4.59 -3.87 2.77
N MET A 88 -5.04 -3.61 1.54
CA MET A 88 -4.90 -2.30 0.89
C MET A 88 -5.63 -1.20 1.69
N LEU A 89 -6.84 -1.47 2.19
CA LEU A 89 -7.56 -0.52 3.04
C LEU A 89 -6.85 -0.27 4.38
N ARG A 90 -6.22 -1.28 4.97
CA ARG A 90 -5.34 -1.10 6.13
C ARG A 90 -4.13 -0.21 5.85
N HIS A 91 -3.55 -0.35 4.66
CA HIS A 91 -2.45 0.51 4.21
C HIS A 91 -2.91 1.96 4.12
N GLU A 92 -3.94 2.23 3.33
CA GLU A 92 -4.34 3.60 3.00
C GLU A 92 -5.12 4.26 4.14
N ILE A 93 -6.14 3.58 4.67
CA ILE A 93 -6.99 4.13 5.72
C ILE A 93 -6.35 3.90 7.10
N GLY A 94 -5.97 2.66 7.39
CA GLY A 94 -5.46 2.29 8.72
C GLY A 94 -4.12 2.95 9.08
N THR A 95 -3.23 3.09 8.10
CA THR A 95 -1.93 3.72 8.30
C THR A 95 -1.97 5.19 7.92
N HIS A 96 -2.15 5.55 6.64
CA HIS A 96 -2.00 6.96 6.23
C HIS A 96 -3.06 7.87 6.83
N TYR A 97 -4.34 7.52 6.72
CA TYR A 97 -5.42 8.39 7.20
C TYR A 97 -5.58 8.40 8.73
N ILE A 98 -5.84 7.25 9.36
CA ILE A 98 -6.14 7.18 10.80
C ILE A 98 -4.95 7.64 11.64
N ARG A 99 -3.71 7.31 11.25
CA ARG A 99 -2.54 7.83 11.99
C ARG A 99 -2.35 9.31 11.77
N GLY A 100 -2.67 9.84 10.58
CA GLY A 100 -2.74 11.27 10.34
C GLY A 100 -3.70 11.95 11.31
N VAL A 101 -4.95 11.47 11.40
CA VAL A 101 -5.97 11.97 12.34
C VAL A 101 -5.51 11.84 13.79
N ASN A 102 -4.88 10.73 14.17
CA ASN A 102 -4.37 10.57 15.53
C ASN A 102 -3.22 11.53 15.83
N ASN A 103 -2.35 11.80 14.85
CA ASN A 103 -1.25 12.75 14.99
C ASN A 103 -1.78 14.18 15.15
N THR A 104 -2.87 14.58 14.46
CA THR A 104 -3.44 15.94 14.63
C THR A 104 -3.98 16.22 16.03
N ARG A 105 -4.29 15.18 16.80
CA ARG A 105 -4.74 15.29 18.20
C ARG A 105 -3.60 15.40 19.21
N GLN A 106 -2.35 15.24 18.78
CA GLN A 106 -1.20 15.25 19.68
C GLN A 106 -0.66 16.66 19.91
N PRO A 107 -0.10 16.97 21.09
CA PRO A 107 0.55 18.26 21.37
C PRO A 107 1.70 18.60 20.42
N TRP A 108 2.30 17.60 19.77
CA TRP A 108 3.39 17.73 18.82
C TRP A 108 2.94 17.64 17.34
N HIS A 109 1.67 17.86 17.04
CA HIS A 109 1.19 17.73 15.66
C HIS A 109 1.80 18.77 14.71
N SER A 110 2.15 19.95 15.22
CA SER A 110 2.75 21.07 14.47
C SER A 110 4.27 21.08 14.53
N SER A 111 4.91 21.79 13.61
CA SER A 111 6.37 22.00 13.61
C SER A 111 6.86 22.64 14.91
N GLU A 112 6.11 23.59 15.45
CA GLU A 112 6.37 24.27 16.72
C GLU A 112 6.27 23.30 17.89
N GLY A 113 5.20 22.50 17.94
CA GLY A 113 5.03 21.47 18.96
C GLY A 113 6.17 20.45 18.92
N ARG A 114 6.54 19.95 17.74
CA ARG A 114 7.67 19.02 17.61
C ARG A 114 8.98 19.62 18.12
N LYS A 115 9.26 20.89 17.82
CA LYS A 115 10.43 21.61 18.36
C LYS A 115 10.37 21.70 19.89
N GLN A 116 9.21 22.05 20.45
CA GLN A 116 9.01 22.13 21.91
C GLN A 116 9.31 20.79 22.62
N TYR A 117 8.93 19.67 22.00
CA TYR A 117 9.19 18.33 22.53
C TYR A 117 10.50 17.69 22.04
N SER A 118 11.39 18.45 21.41
CA SER A 118 12.67 17.96 20.87
C SER A 118 12.53 16.77 19.90
N LEU A 119 11.45 16.74 19.12
CA LEU A 119 11.16 15.71 18.12
C LEU A 119 11.69 16.12 16.74
N LYS A 120 12.18 15.13 15.97
CA LYS A 120 12.50 15.30 14.54
C LYS A 120 11.25 15.70 13.75
N PRO A 121 11.37 16.32 12.55
CA PRO A 121 10.22 16.58 11.67
C PRO A 121 9.34 15.34 11.46
N ALA A 122 8.05 15.56 11.19
CA ALA A 122 7.15 14.46 10.87
C ALA A 122 7.69 13.71 9.65
N ASN A 123 7.75 12.38 9.72
CA ASN A 123 8.09 11.58 8.56
C ASN A 123 6.96 11.74 7.53
N PRO A 124 7.21 12.29 6.33
CA PRO A 124 6.15 12.57 5.38
C PRO A 124 5.51 11.29 4.84
N THR A 125 6.20 10.14 4.90
CA THR A 125 5.67 8.88 4.37
C THR A 125 5.99 7.69 5.28
N GLU A 126 4.96 6.98 5.73
CA GLU A 126 5.08 5.77 6.57
C GLU A 126 5.00 4.48 5.73
N GLU A 127 5.51 4.51 4.50
CA GLU A 127 5.39 3.44 3.50
C GLU A 127 5.86 2.07 3.98
N GLY A 128 6.88 2.01 4.84
CA GLY A 128 7.36 0.76 5.42
C GLY A 128 6.30 0.09 6.30
N LEU A 129 5.72 0.85 7.23
CA LEU A 129 4.64 0.37 8.10
C LEU A 129 3.39 0.06 7.29
N ALA A 130 3.03 0.94 6.36
CA ALA A 130 1.86 0.75 5.49
C ALA A 130 2.00 -0.53 4.65
N SER A 131 3.19 -0.80 4.09
CA SER A 131 3.49 -2.03 3.35
C SER A 131 3.34 -3.29 4.20
N LEU A 132 3.78 -3.26 5.47
CA LEU A 132 3.56 -4.37 6.41
C LEU A 132 2.08 -4.57 6.69
N HIS A 133 1.34 -3.47 6.88
CA HIS A 133 -0.10 -3.52 7.16
C HIS A 133 -0.91 -4.11 6.01
N SER A 134 -0.42 -3.99 4.76
CA SER A 134 -0.98 -4.62 3.57
C SER A 134 -0.92 -6.14 3.57
N VAL A 135 0.05 -6.74 4.27
CA VAL A 135 0.35 -8.18 4.19
C VAL A 135 0.15 -8.92 5.51
N LEU A 136 0.19 -8.23 6.65
CA LEU A 136 0.20 -8.83 8.00
C LEU A 136 -0.90 -9.88 8.22
N PHE A 137 -2.09 -9.65 7.65
CA PHE A 137 -3.26 -10.52 7.82
C PHE A 137 -3.54 -11.43 6.62
N ARG A 138 -2.64 -11.49 5.63
CA ARG A 138 -2.78 -12.43 4.52
C ARG A 138 -2.47 -13.84 5.01
N LYS A 139 -3.20 -14.83 4.48
CA LYS A 139 -2.94 -16.26 4.78
C LYS A 139 -1.50 -16.69 4.39
N GLN A 140 -0.95 -16.07 3.34
CA GLN A 140 0.37 -16.37 2.79
C GLN A 140 1.15 -15.08 2.50
N PRO A 141 1.72 -14.43 3.53
CA PRO A 141 2.33 -13.10 3.42
C PRO A 141 3.79 -13.18 2.91
N PHE A 142 4.03 -13.94 1.83
CA PHE A 142 5.40 -14.27 1.39
C PHE A 142 6.09 -13.14 0.62
N LEU A 143 5.33 -12.32 -0.11
CA LEU A 143 5.84 -11.20 -0.89
C LEU A 143 4.99 -9.95 -0.67
N TRP A 144 5.64 -8.81 -0.70
CA TRP A 144 5.03 -7.49 -0.78
C TRP A 144 5.78 -6.65 -1.82
N ARG A 145 5.14 -5.59 -2.33
CA ARG A 145 5.74 -4.74 -3.36
C ARG A 145 6.76 -3.76 -2.74
N GLY A 146 8.04 -4.11 -2.81
CA GLY A 146 9.19 -3.24 -2.48
C GLY A 146 9.74 -2.50 -3.71
N GLY A 147 10.26 -1.28 -3.52
CA GLY A 147 10.96 -0.50 -4.57
C GLY A 147 12.33 -1.10 -4.95
N PRO A 148 12.97 -0.66 -6.05
CA PRO A 148 13.45 -1.60 -7.07
C PRO A 148 14.87 -2.14 -6.86
N PRO A 149 15.13 -3.37 -7.33
CA PRO A 149 16.24 -3.63 -8.24
C PRO A 149 15.81 -3.33 -9.70
N HIS A 150 16.76 -2.93 -10.55
CA HIS A 150 16.56 -2.52 -11.95
C HIS A 150 15.56 -3.38 -12.76
N PHE A 151 14.76 -2.75 -13.65
CA PHE A 151 13.70 -3.37 -14.47
C PHE A 151 14.14 -4.64 -15.21
N ALA A 152 15.32 -4.63 -15.83
CA ALA A 152 15.89 -5.79 -16.53
C ALA A 152 16.12 -6.99 -15.59
N ASN A 153 16.40 -6.75 -14.31
CA ASN A 153 16.64 -7.83 -13.35
C ASN A 153 15.35 -8.50 -12.88
N LEU A 154 14.18 -7.88 -13.09
CA LEU A 154 12.88 -8.44 -12.69
C LEU A 154 12.28 -9.38 -13.72
N GLU A 155 12.70 -9.31 -14.99
CA GLU A 155 12.18 -10.15 -16.08
C GLU A 155 12.32 -11.65 -15.81
N GLN A 156 13.39 -12.06 -15.15
CA GLN A 156 13.60 -13.46 -14.77
C GLN A 156 12.62 -13.97 -13.69
N TYR A 157 11.88 -13.07 -13.02
CA TYR A 157 10.99 -13.41 -11.91
C TYR A 157 9.52 -13.05 -12.14
N VAL A 158 9.25 -12.00 -12.93
CA VAL A 158 7.91 -11.46 -13.21
C VAL A 158 7.76 -11.37 -14.72
N GLN A 159 6.75 -12.04 -15.28
CA GLN A 159 6.58 -12.18 -16.74
C GLN A 159 5.78 -11.01 -17.34
N ASP A 160 4.87 -10.43 -16.56
CA ASP A 160 4.08 -9.28 -16.99
C ASP A 160 4.90 -7.98 -17.00
N ALA A 161 5.00 -7.34 -18.16
CA ALA A 161 5.77 -6.10 -18.34
C ALA A 161 5.17 -4.90 -17.59
N GLY A 162 3.84 -4.85 -17.47
CA GLY A 162 3.14 -3.81 -16.70
C GLY A 162 3.44 -3.92 -15.21
N VAL A 163 3.39 -5.14 -14.67
CA VAL A 163 3.78 -5.41 -13.27
C VAL A 163 5.24 -5.04 -13.04
N ARG A 164 6.16 -5.44 -13.93
CA ARG A 164 7.58 -5.01 -13.82
C ARG A 164 7.72 -3.50 -13.81
N TRP A 165 6.98 -2.81 -14.68
CA TRP A 165 7.03 -1.35 -14.79
C TRP A 165 6.55 -0.71 -13.49
N GLU A 166 5.42 -1.15 -12.94
CA GLU A 166 4.88 -0.68 -11.66
C GLU A 166 5.89 -0.83 -10.50
N TYR A 167 6.69 -1.90 -10.49
CA TYR A 167 7.73 -2.12 -9.48
C TYR A 167 8.91 -1.16 -9.62
N CYS A 168 9.22 -0.72 -10.84
CA CYS A 168 10.40 0.11 -11.13
C CYS A 168 10.13 1.62 -11.11
N VAL A 169 8.90 2.06 -11.36
CA VAL A 169 8.57 3.50 -11.39
C VAL A 169 8.49 4.14 -10.01
N ARG A 170 8.43 3.35 -8.93
CA ARG A 170 8.27 3.87 -7.58
C ARG A 170 9.62 4.02 -6.89
N ALA A 171 10.19 5.22 -6.98
CA ALA A 171 11.30 5.61 -6.13
C ALA A 171 10.86 5.58 -4.66
N LYS A 172 11.42 4.65 -3.87
CA LYS A 172 11.24 4.62 -2.41
C LYS A 172 12.44 5.31 -1.75
N ARG A 173 12.23 5.82 -0.54
CA ARG A 173 13.31 6.38 0.30
C ARG A 173 14.26 5.26 0.75
N GLY A 174 15.51 5.63 1.02
CA GLY A 174 16.58 4.72 1.43
C GLY A 174 16.25 4.00 2.73
N GLN A 175 16.67 2.73 2.81
CA GLN A 175 16.46 1.89 4.01
C GLN A 175 17.35 2.30 5.18
N THR A 176 18.58 2.76 4.91
CA THR A 176 19.56 3.20 5.93
C THR A 176 19.37 4.68 6.28
N ASP A 177 19.10 5.50 5.27
CA ASP A 177 18.79 6.92 5.44
C ASP A 177 17.56 7.30 4.60
N THR A 178 16.44 7.50 5.30
CA THR A 178 15.15 7.87 4.70
C THR A 178 15.13 9.29 4.10
N SER A 179 16.20 10.08 4.26
CA SER A 179 16.37 11.36 3.58
C SER A 179 16.92 11.22 2.16
N GLN A 180 17.53 10.07 1.84
CA GLN A 180 18.09 9.76 0.53
C GLN A 180 17.13 8.87 -0.28
N PRO A 181 17.25 8.84 -1.62
CA PRO A 181 16.65 7.79 -2.44
C PRO A 181 17.19 6.40 -2.06
N GLY A 182 16.36 5.37 -2.21
CA GLY A 182 16.73 3.97 -2.02
C GLY A 182 17.19 3.26 -3.29
#